data_AF-A0A812Q7Q3-F1
#
_entry.id   AF-A0A812Q7Q3-F1
#
_cell.length_a   1.000
_cell.length_b   1.000
_cell.length_c   1.000
_cell.angle_alpha   90.00
_cell.angle_beta   90.00
_cell.angle_gamma   90.00
#
_symmetry.space_group_name_H-M   'P 1'
#
loop_
_entity.id
_entity.type
_entity.pdbx_description
1 polymer ?
#
loop_
_entity_poly.entity_id
_entity_poly.type
_entity_poly.pdbx_seq_one_letter_code
_entity_poly.pdbx_strand_id
1 'polypeptide(L)'
;MGNCSSTGVSSDASELQVAASARHPSLAGLPMRTNMKFGWRPDMPDHRDLRVTFDKVDAPSHITKKSEGDKEIIDLRPMNGGFPIFDQGHLGSCTANALAAAFHFALHKMTVENHKDFADFTPSRLFIYYNERLVEGSVNQDAGAMIRDGIKTMSKVGVCPESIWKYDDQHDFFKQQPSDKAYELAQKCRVMGYARVAQDLSQFKACLKNGYPFVFGFAVLSSFQTAEVARTGKMVMPQPTDQQLGGHAVTAVGYDDFQQCFIVRNSWGEGWGDKGYFYMPYEYMCHPALASDFWAINWVEGFKNTSSLSEGKLTIGGAPRHPNVVSLNMRTNMKFGWRPDMPDHRDQTVTFNKVEAPSHIKKKVEGISLCQCVAVMCLHDGAKELIDLRPMNGGFPIFDQDASIGSMNQGHLGSCTANALAAAFHFTLHKMTVENHKDFADFTPSRLFIYYNERLVEGSVNQDAGAMIRDGIKTMAKVGVCPESIWKYDDQHDFFKQQPSDKAYELAQKCKVVGYARVAQDLSQFKMCIRNGYPFVFGFAVLTSFQTAEVARTGKMVMPQPTDQQLGGHAVTAVGYDDFKQCFIVRNSWGEGWGDKGYFYMPYEYICHPALAHDFWAINWVEGFKNTTTQNPAKK
;
A
#
# COMPACT_ATOMS: atom_id res chain seq x y z
N MET A 1 -3.19 -86.97 10.16
CA MET A 1 -4.45 -86.22 9.92
C MET A 1 -4.27 -84.86 10.60
N GLY A 2 -4.24 -83.70 9.98
CA GLY A 2 -4.22 -83.28 8.57
C GLY A 2 -4.02 -81.75 8.55
N ASN A 3 -3.37 -81.26 7.48
CA ASN A 3 -3.52 -79.99 6.72
C ASN A 3 -4.32 -78.81 7.34
N CYS A 4 -4.02 -77.53 7.12
CA CYS A 4 -3.32 -76.82 6.01
C CYS A 4 -3.11 -75.33 6.42
N SER A 5 -1.93 -74.72 6.18
CA SER A 5 -1.56 -73.76 5.09
C SER A 5 -1.85 -72.27 5.41
N SER A 6 -0.83 -71.44 5.73
CA SER A 6 0.07 -70.62 4.85
C SER A 6 -0.59 -69.31 4.37
N THR A 7 0.05 -68.15 4.30
CA THR A 7 1.36 -67.70 3.76
C THR A 7 1.77 -66.39 4.48
N GLY A 8 3.04 -66.00 4.72
CA GLY A 8 4.22 -65.82 3.84
C GLY A 8 4.51 -64.29 3.72
N VAL A 9 5.73 -63.73 3.61
CA VAL A 9 7.10 -64.17 3.32
C VAL A 9 8.08 -63.00 3.68
N SER A 10 9.21 -63.33 4.34
CA SER A 10 10.65 -62.94 4.18
C SER A 10 11.10 -61.52 3.73
N SER A 11 12.34 -61.03 3.91
CA SER A 11 13.54 -61.36 4.72
C SER A 11 14.68 -60.40 4.31
N ASP A 12 15.55 -60.07 5.27
CA ASP A 12 17.01 -59.78 5.17
C ASP A 12 17.54 -58.63 4.28
N ALA A 13 18.37 -57.74 4.88
CA ALA A 13 19.83 -57.90 4.84
C ALA A 13 20.61 -56.66 5.38
N SER A 14 21.56 -56.96 6.28
CA SER A 14 22.93 -56.42 6.45
C SER A 14 23.18 -54.92 6.64
N GLU A 15 23.62 -54.59 7.87
CA GLU A 15 24.46 -53.45 8.22
C GLU A 15 25.79 -53.46 7.44
N LEU A 16 26.10 -52.33 6.80
CA LEU A 16 27.44 -52.02 6.29
C LEU A 16 27.94 -50.76 7.00
N GLN A 17 28.91 -50.93 7.91
CA GLN A 17 29.69 -49.84 8.49
C GLN A 17 30.55 -49.18 7.41
N VAL A 18 30.42 -47.86 7.25
CA VAL A 18 31.35 -47.04 6.47
C VAL A 18 32.17 -46.17 7.42
N ALA A 19 33.48 -46.28 7.27
CA ALA A 19 34.53 -45.73 8.12
C ALA A 19 34.45 -44.20 8.28
N ALA A 20 34.69 -43.75 9.52
CA ALA A 20 34.99 -42.35 9.81
C ALA A 20 36.30 -41.95 9.12
N SER A 21 36.19 -41.08 8.12
CA SER A 21 37.33 -40.37 7.55
C SER A 21 38.02 -39.53 8.63
N ALA A 22 39.32 -39.77 8.83
CA ALA A 22 40.16 -39.04 9.76
C ALA A 22 40.15 -37.54 9.41
N ARG A 23 39.69 -36.70 10.34
CA ARG A 23 39.73 -35.24 10.20
C ARG A 23 41.18 -34.78 10.29
N HIS A 24 41.64 -34.04 9.28
CA HIS A 24 42.93 -33.36 9.31
C HIS A 24 42.93 -32.32 10.44
N PRO A 25 43.96 -32.23 11.32
CA PRO A 25 43.90 -31.43 12.56
C PRO A 25 43.90 -29.90 12.38
N SER A 26 43.81 -29.39 11.15
CA SER A 26 44.01 -27.95 10.84
C SER A 26 42.78 -27.24 10.26
N LEU A 27 41.58 -27.83 10.33
CA LEU A 27 40.36 -27.27 9.73
C LEU A 27 39.17 -27.17 10.70
N ALA A 28 39.41 -27.25 12.00
CA ALA A 28 38.44 -26.85 13.01
C ALA A 28 38.47 -25.32 13.16
N GLY A 29 37.61 -24.58 12.44
CA GLY A 29 37.64 -23.12 12.62
C GLY A 29 36.59 -22.24 11.95
N LEU A 30 35.75 -22.73 11.02
CA LEU A 30 34.64 -21.92 10.50
C LEU A 30 33.31 -22.51 10.96
N PRO A 31 32.63 -21.91 11.94
CA PRO A 31 31.30 -22.37 12.34
C PRO A 31 30.32 -22.13 11.18
N MET A 32 29.70 -23.20 10.68
CA MET A 32 28.46 -23.06 9.91
C MET A 32 27.45 -22.35 10.81
N ARG A 33 27.02 -21.13 10.42
CA ARG A 33 25.86 -20.48 11.06
C ARG A 33 24.62 -21.28 10.67
N THR A 34 24.16 -22.17 11.53
CA THR A 34 22.98 -23.04 11.31
C THR A 34 21.65 -22.34 11.56
N ASN A 35 21.64 -21.06 11.95
CA ASN A 35 20.44 -20.28 12.31
C ASN A 35 20.26 -19.05 11.40
N MET A 36 20.30 -19.22 10.08
CA MET A 36 20.03 -18.12 9.15
C MET A 36 18.52 -17.89 9.05
N LYS A 37 18.08 -16.66 9.31
CA LYS A 37 16.65 -16.33 9.34
C LYS A 37 16.14 -15.95 7.96
N PHE A 38 14.96 -16.45 7.62
CA PHE A 38 14.23 -16.14 6.39
C PHE A 38 13.23 -15.01 6.63
N GLY A 39 12.67 -14.43 5.57
CA GLY A 39 11.76 -13.29 5.71
C GLY A 39 10.90 -12.96 4.51
N TRP A 40 11.00 -13.70 3.40
CA TRP A 40 10.16 -13.43 2.25
C TRP A 40 8.78 -14.03 2.49
N ARG A 41 7.76 -13.20 2.26
CA ARG A 41 6.38 -13.63 2.16
C ARG A 41 5.89 -13.37 0.74
N PRO A 42 5.19 -14.33 0.10
CA PRO A 42 4.65 -14.13 -1.24
C PRO A 42 3.78 -12.88 -1.32
N ASP A 43 3.95 -12.11 -2.39
CA ASP A 43 3.15 -10.91 -2.62
C ASP A 43 1.68 -11.29 -2.80
N MET A 44 0.79 -10.49 -2.21
CA MET A 44 -0.61 -10.53 -2.60
C MET A 44 -0.78 -10.00 -4.03
N PRO A 45 -1.49 -10.71 -4.92
CA PRO A 45 -1.70 -10.25 -6.28
C PRO A 45 -2.26 -8.83 -6.34
N ASP A 46 -1.61 -7.99 -7.11
CA ASP A 46 -2.06 -6.66 -7.48
C ASP A 46 -1.93 -6.57 -8.99
N HIS A 47 -3.04 -6.42 -9.72
CA HIS A 47 -2.96 -6.48 -11.19
C HIS A 47 -2.11 -5.31 -11.79
N ARG A 48 -1.67 -4.37 -10.94
CA ARG A 48 -1.23 -2.97 -11.25
C ARG A 48 0.25 -2.91 -11.34
N ASP A 49 0.83 -3.93 -10.76
CA ASP A 49 2.20 -4.31 -10.86
C ASP A 49 2.52 -4.22 -12.34
N LEU A 50 3.20 -3.12 -12.68
CA LEU A 50 3.54 -2.79 -14.05
C LEU A 50 4.28 -3.98 -14.61
N ARG A 51 3.79 -4.58 -15.69
CA ARG A 51 4.49 -5.69 -16.31
C ARG A 51 5.35 -5.11 -17.40
N VAL A 52 6.64 -5.37 -17.32
CA VAL A 52 7.57 -5.02 -18.38
C VAL A 52 7.87 -6.27 -19.19
N THR A 53 7.77 -6.13 -20.50
CA THR A 53 8.40 -7.03 -21.46
C THR A 53 9.64 -6.32 -21.97
N PHE A 54 10.79 -6.95 -21.82
CA PHE A 54 12.04 -6.37 -22.30
C PHE A 54 12.26 -6.76 -23.75
N ASP A 55 12.57 -5.78 -24.59
CA ASP A 55 13.01 -6.02 -25.96
C ASP A 55 14.38 -6.69 -25.96
N LYS A 56 14.63 -7.51 -26.98
CA LYS A 56 15.95 -8.09 -27.21
C LYS A 56 16.90 -6.99 -27.66
N VAL A 57 17.80 -6.60 -26.77
CA VAL A 57 18.85 -5.61 -27.03
C VAL A 57 20.23 -6.23 -26.82
N ASP A 58 21.25 -5.61 -27.40
CA ASP A 58 22.64 -5.90 -27.05
C ASP A 58 22.98 -5.33 -25.67
N ALA A 59 23.75 -6.09 -24.89
CA ALA A 59 24.20 -5.63 -23.59
C ALA A 59 25.08 -4.37 -23.74
N PRO A 60 24.83 -3.30 -22.95
CA PRO A 60 25.67 -2.12 -22.86
C PRO A 60 27.17 -2.44 -22.72
N SER A 61 28.03 -1.57 -23.25
CA SER A 61 29.48 -1.79 -23.33
C SER A 61 30.18 -1.90 -21.96
N HIS A 62 29.57 -1.37 -20.89
CA HIS A 62 30.10 -1.44 -19.52
C HIS A 62 29.76 -2.74 -18.79
N ILE A 63 28.93 -3.61 -19.37
CA ILE A 63 28.55 -4.91 -18.79
C ILE A 63 29.54 -5.98 -19.26
N THR A 64 29.99 -6.82 -18.32
CA THR A 64 30.85 -7.96 -18.63
C THR A 64 30.05 -8.98 -19.44
N LYS A 65 30.50 -9.28 -20.66
CA LYS A 65 29.86 -10.27 -21.53
C LYS A 65 30.87 -11.20 -22.20
N LYS A 66 30.49 -12.46 -22.37
CA LYS A 66 31.18 -13.46 -23.17
C LYS A 66 30.15 -14.21 -24.01
N SER A 67 30.38 -14.39 -25.31
CA SER A 67 29.45 -15.11 -26.19
C SER A 67 30.22 -16.10 -27.06
N GLU A 68 29.68 -17.31 -27.23
CA GLU A 68 30.19 -18.36 -28.12
C GLU A 68 29.00 -19.11 -28.74
N GLY A 69 28.78 -18.92 -30.05
CA GLY A 69 27.57 -19.39 -30.72
C GLY A 69 26.31 -18.78 -30.09
N ASP A 70 25.33 -19.62 -29.78
CA ASP A 70 24.06 -19.21 -29.16
C ASP A 70 24.14 -19.06 -27.63
N LYS A 71 25.30 -19.34 -27.01
CA LYS A 71 25.50 -19.24 -25.57
C LYS A 71 26.18 -17.94 -25.21
N GLU A 72 25.69 -17.28 -24.16
CA GLU A 72 26.34 -16.10 -23.60
C GLU A 72 26.37 -16.11 -22.06
N ILE A 73 27.28 -15.31 -21.52
CA ILE A 73 27.38 -14.95 -20.12
C ILE A 73 27.16 -13.45 -20.03
N ILE A 74 26.22 -13.03 -19.17
CA ILE A 74 26.01 -11.63 -18.80
C ILE A 74 26.23 -11.52 -17.30
N ASP A 75 27.11 -10.61 -16.90
CA ASP A 75 27.47 -10.41 -15.50
C ASP A 75 27.47 -8.92 -15.14
N LEU A 76 26.49 -8.53 -14.31
CA LEU A 76 26.32 -7.15 -13.84
C LEU A 76 27.22 -6.84 -12.63
N ARG A 77 27.98 -7.81 -12.12
CA ARG A 77 28.91 -7.57 -11.01
C ARG A 77 29.97 -6.54 -11.47
N PRO A 78 30.22 -5.49 -10.68
CA PRO A 78 31.21 -4.47 -11.03
C PRO A 78 32.65 -5.05 -11.02
N MET A 79 33.43 -4.73 -12.06
CA MET A 79 34.76 -5.32 -12.32
C MET A 79 35.82 -5.09 -11.23
N ASN A 80 35.68 -4.03 -10.41
CA ASN A 80 36.68 -3.63 -9.40
C ASN A 80 36.24 -3.92 -7.95
N GLY A 81 35.46 -4.97 -7.73
CA GLY A 81 35.04 -5.37 -6.38
C GLY A 81 34.11 -4.33 -5.77
N GLY A 82 32.98 -4.07 -6.43
CA GLY A 82 32.02 -3.05 -6.02
C GLY A 82 31.40 -3.26 -4.64
N PHE A 83 30.23 -2.67 -4.42
CA PHE A 83 29.68 -2.50 -3.08
C PHE A 83 29.51 -3.81 -2.27
N PRO A 84 29.76 -3.75 -0.95
CA PRO A 84 30.02 -4.91 -0.09
C PRO A 84 28.86 -5.89 -0.06
N ILE A 85 29.12 -7.19 0.03
CA ILE A 85 28.06 -8.19 0.25
C ILE A 85 27.47 -7.98 1.65
N PHE A 86 26.15 -7.85 1.70
CA PHE A 86 25.44 -7.67 2.96
C PHE A 86 25.40 -8.96 3.76
N ASP A 87 25.45 -8.83 5.08
CA ASP A 87 25.09 -9.88 6.03
C ASP A 87 23.84 -9.40 6.77
N GLN A 88 22.73 -10.12 6.63
CA GLN A 88 21.47 -9.84 7.31
C GLN A 88 21.46 -10.34 8.77
N GLY A 89 22.43 -11.18 9.14
CA GLY A 89 22.53 -11.74 10.48
C GLY A 89 21.26 -12.48 10.90
N HIS A 90 20.73 -12.10 12.06
CA HIS A 90 19.65 -12.84 12.74
C HIS A 90 18.24 -12.36 12.39
N LEU A 91 18.08 -11.33 11.56
CA LEU A 91 16.79 -10.74 11.21
C LEU A 91 16.18 -11.35 9.96
N GLY A 92 14.85 -11.48 9.91
CA GLY A 92 14.08 -11.86 8.72
C GLY A 92 13.96 -10.73 7.70
N SER A 93 15.08 -10.06 7.39
CA SER A 93 15.14 -8.83 6.59
C SER A 93 15.59 -9.05 5.14
N CYS A 94 15.46 -10.27 4.61
CA CYS A 94 15.98 -10.63 3.29
C CYS A 94 15.39 -9.78 2.14
N THR A 95 14.11 -9.40 2.22
CA THR A 95 13.47 -8.48 1.25
C THR A 95 14.20 -7.15 1.18
N ALA A 96 14.42 -6.52 2.33
CA ALA A 96 15.13 -5.25 2.43
C ALA A 96 16.59 -5.35 1.97
N ASN A 97 17.27 -6.48 2.23
CA ASN A 97 18.64 -6.69 1.75
C ASN A 97 18.70 -6.82 0.22
N ALA A 98 17.78 -7.59 -0.38
CA ALA A 98 17.72 -7.79 -1.82
C ALA A 98 17.29 -6.51 -2.55
N LEU A 99 16.35 -5.74 -1.99
CA LEU A 99 15.93 -4.45 -2.51
C LEU A 99 17.02 -3.37 -2.38
N ALA A 100 17.73 -3.32 -1.25
CA ALA A 100 18.90 -2.46 -1.09
C ALA A 100 19.96 -2.78 -2.14
N ALA A 101 20.24 -4.06 -2.39
CA ALA A 101 21.18 -4.46 -3.43
C ALA A 101 20.73 -4.01 -4.83
N ALA A 102 19.46 -4.24 -5.19
CA ALA A 102 18.92 -3.80 -6.48
C ALA A 102 18.96 -2.27 -6.66
N PHE A 103 18.63 -1.52 -5.60
CA PHE A 103 18.73 -0.06 -5.60
C PHE A 103 20.18 0.40 -5.80
N HIS A 104 21.13 -0.25 -5.13
CA HIS A 104 22.55 0.05 -5.25
C HIS A 104 23.05 -0.21 -6.68
N PHE A 105 22.67 -1.34 -7.29
CA PHE A 105 22.97 -1.59 -8.71
C PHE A 105 22.37 -0.53 -9.63
N ALA A 106 21.14 -0.07 -9.39
CA ALA A 106 20.51 0.98 -10.18
C ALA A 106 21.27 2.31 -10.06
N LEU A 107 21.69 2.71 -8.85
CA LEU A 107 22.54 3.88 -8.62
C LEU A 107 23.88 3.76 -9.33
N HIS A 108 24.52 2.59 -9.23
CA HIS A 108 25.80 2.34 -9.88
C HIS A 108 25.70 2.47 -11.41
N LYS A 109 24.67 1.87 -12.00
CA LYS A 109 24.35 1.99 -13.43
C LYS A 109 24.18 3.46 -13.85
N MET A 110 23.38 4.24 -13.13
CA MET A 110 23.21 5.67 -13.42
C MET A 110 24.53 6.43 -13.36
N THR A 111 25.37 6.11 -12.36
CA THR A 111 26.68 6.75 -12.17
C THR A 111 27.60 6.46 -13.36
N VAL A 112 27.71 5.20 -13.80
CA VAL A 112 28.58 4.82 -14.94
C VAL A 112 28.03 5.30 -16.29
N GLU A 113 26.73 5.58 -16.37
CA GLU A 113 26.07 6.16 -17.55
C GLU A 113 26.11 7.71 -17.57
N ASN A 114 27.05 8.31 -16.81
CA ASN A 114 27.32 9.76 -16.77
C ASN A 114 26.18 10.62 -16.20
N HIS A 115 25.31 10.07 -15.37
CA HIS A 115 24.42 10.88 -14.56
C HIS A 115 25.21 11.48 -13.37
N LYS A 116 25.88 12.63 -13.60
CA LYS A 116 26.79 13.31 -12.65
C LYS A 116 26.11 13.86 -11.39
N ASP A 117 24.78 13.86 -11.35
CA ASP A 117 23.99 14.36 -10.23
C ASP A 117 23.82 13.33 -9.09
N PHE A 118 24.48 12.17 -9.16
CA PHE A 118 24.26 11.05 -8.25
C PHE A 118 25.58 10.63 -7.60
N ALA A 119 25.61 10.60 -6.26
CA ALA A 119 26.67 9.95 -5.51
C ALA A 119 26.22 8.54 -5.14
N ASP A 120 27.03 7.55 -5.51
CA ASP A 120 26.83 6.15 -5.13
C ASP A 120 26.88 6.02 -3.58
N PHE A 121 25.87 5.36 -2.99
CA PHE A 121 25.80 5.11 -1.54
C PHE A 121 25.17 3.76 -1.21
N THR A 122 25.58 3.17 -0.08
CA THR A 122 24.98 1.96 0.46
C THR A 122 23.59 2.26 1.06
N PRO A 123 22.51 1.65 0.56
CA PRO A 123 21.16 1.93 1.04
C PRO A 123 20.91 1.32 2.42
N SER A 124 20.21 2.03 3.32
CA SER A 124 19.90 1.53 4.66
C SER A 124 18.88 0.40 4.61
N ARG A 125 19.34 -0.81 4.91
CA ARG A 125 18.49 -2.01 4.91
C ARG A 125 17.45 -1.98 6.02
N LEU A 126 17.79 -1.50 7.22
CA LEU A 126 16.82 -1.39 8.31
C LEU A 126 15.79 -0.29 8.10
N PHE A 127 16.14 0.78 7.37
CA PHE A 127 15.16 1.78 6.97
C PHE A 127 14.09 1.16 6.07
N ILE A 128 14.51 0.40 5.06
CA ILE A 128 13.59 -0.34 4.18
C ILE A 128 12.76 -1.33 5.01
N TYR A 129 13.44 -2.16 5.83
CA TYR A 129 12.78 -3.22 6.61
C TYR A 129 11.80 -2.70 7.66
N TYR A 130 12.08 -1.55 8.29
CA TYR A 130 11.14 -0.89 9.19
C TYR A 130 9.89 -0.44 8.42
N ASN A 131 10.05 0.25 7.30
CA ASN A 131 8.93 0.78 6.53
C ASN A 131 8.09 -0.34 5.87
N GLU A 132 8.71 -1.44 5.43
CA GLU A 132 8.01 -2.65 5.00
C GLU A 132 7.00 -3.12 6.07
N ARG A 133 7.49 -3.33 7.29
CA ARG A 133 6.66 -3.78 8.41
C ARG A 133 5.70 -2.73 8.93
N LEU A 134 6.01 -1.44 8.70
CA LEU A 134 5.09 -0.34 8.98
C LEU A 134 3.82 -0.46 8.13
N VAL A 135 3.98 -0.68 6.81
CA VAL A 135 2.86 -0.89 5.88
C VAL A 135 2.11 -2.18 6.20
N GLU A 136 2.84 -3.21 6.63
CA GLU A 136 2.26 -4.50 6.91
C GLU A 136 1.58 -4.59 8.29
N GLY A 137 1.94 -3.71 9.23
CA GLY A 137 1.38 -3.65 10.58
C GLY A 137 2.12 -4.53 11.60
N SER A 138 3.42 -4.76 11.41
CA SER A 138 4.23 -5.74 12.14
C SER A 138 5.56 -5.20 12.68
N VAL A 139 5.72 -3.88 12.85
CA VAL A 139 7.01 -3.25 13.27
C VAL A 139 7.60 -3.82 14.56
N ASN A 140 6.76 -4.25 15.50
CA ASN A 140 7.17 -4.85 16.77
C ASN A 140 7.56 -6.33 16.65
N GLN A 141 7.46 -6.92 15.46
CA GLN A 141 7.73 -8.32 15.18
C GLN A 141 8.72 -8.45 14.02
N ASP A 142 9.64 -9.40 14.14
CA ASP A 142 10.51 -9.80 13.04
C ASP A 142 9.76 -10.81 12.15
N ALA A 143 8.77 -10.29 11.42
CA ALA A 143 7.73 -11.03 10.72
C ALA A 143 8.03 -11.28 9.23
N GLY A 144 9.21 -10.88 8.75
CA GLY A 144 9.47 -10.79 7.32
C GLY A 144 8.63 -9.71 6.63
N ALA A 145 8.67 -9.69 5.31
CA ALA A 145 7.89 -8.78 4.48
C ALA A 145 7.62 -9.33 3.07
N MET A 146 6.68 -8.69 2.36
CA MET A 146 6.44 -8.85 0.92
C MET A 146 7.37 -7.90 0.13
N ILE A 147 7.94 -8.38 -0.98
CA ILE A 147 8.86 -7.58 -1.83
C ILE A 147 8.13 -6.34 -2.35
N ARG A 148 6.84 -6.48 -2.71
CA ARG A 148 6.04 -5.35 -3.21
C ARG A 148 5.92 -4.19 -2.21
N ASP A 149 5.88 -4.48 -0.91
CA ASP A 149 5.70 -3.45 0.12
C ASP A 149 7.03 -2.71 0.36
N GLY A 150 8.15 -3.42 0.21
CA GLY A 150 9.47 -2.80 0.12
C GLY A 150 9.57 -1.85 -1.07
N ILE A 151 9.17 -2.27 -2.28
CA ILE A 151 9.16 -1.41 -3.46
C ILE A 151 8.23 -0.21 -3.27
N LYS A 152 7.03 -0.42 -2.70
CA LYS A 152 6.07 0.65 -2.41
C LYS A 152 6.67 1.70 -1.49
N THR A 153 7.33 1.29 -0.40
CA THR A 153 7.94 2.20 0.56
C THR A 153 9.15 2.93 -0.04
N MET A 154 10.01 2.23 -0.79
CA MET A 154 11.11 2.88 -1.51
C MET A 154 10.65 3.88 -2.58
N SER A 155 9.45 3.71 -3.14
CA SER A 155 8.86 4.65 -4.08
C SER A 155 8.19 5.86 -3.40
N LYS A 156 7.51 5.65 -2.27
CA LYS A 156 6.76 6.70 -1.56
C LYS A 156 7.59 7.48 -0.54
N VAL A 157 8.40 6.77 0.22
CA VAL A 157 9.23 7.29 1.32
C VAL A 157 10.65 7.55 0.83
N GLY A 158 11.16 6.69 -0.04
CA GLY A 158 12.54 6.72 -0.52
C GLY A 158 13.49 5.89 0.31
N VAL A 159 14.79 6.09 0.13
CA VAL A 159 15.83 5.31 0.80
C VAL A 159 16.97 6.20 1.26
N CYS A 160 17.29 6.15 2.55
CA CYS A 160 18.44 6.88 3.09
C CYS A 160 19.73 6.05 3.04
N PRO A 161 20.90 6.68 3.13
CA PRO A 161 22.17 5.96 3.27
C PRO A 161 22.25 5.18 4.59
N GLU A 162 22.86 4.00 4.55
CA GLU A 162 23.10 3.16 5.74
C GLU A 162 24.03 3.85 6.76
N SER A 163 24.82 4.85 6.34
CA SER A 163 25.59 5.69 7.27
C SER A 163 24.71 6.56 8.18
N ILE A 164 23.47 6.83 7.78
CA ILE A 164 22.49 7.61 8.54
C ILE A 164 21.64 6.71 9.44
N TRP A 165 21.23 5.55 8.92
CA TRP A 165 20.50 4.54 9.68
C TRP A 165 21.21 3.19 9.53
N LYS A 166 22.11 2.91 10.48
CA LYS A 166 23.03 1.77 10.41
C LYS A 166 22.31 0.45 10.57
N TYR A 167 22.86 -0.58 9.94
CA TYR A 167 22.40 -1.93 10.16
C TYR A 167 22.86 -2.43 11.53
N ASP A 168 21.90 -2.88 12.32
CA ASP A 168 22.12 -3.51 13.62
C ASP A 168 21.14 -4.68 13.76
N ASP A 169 21.67 -5.90 13.75
CA ASP A 169 20.89 -7.12 13.89
C ASP A 169 20.72 -7.56 15.35
N GLN A 170 21.19 -6.75 16.31
CA GLN A 170 20.98 -6.96 17.73
C GLN A 170 19.53 -6.66 18.16
N HIS A 171 19.14 -7.21 19.30
CA HIS A 171 17.74 -7.24 19.76
C HIS A 171 17.11 -5.85 19.81
N ASP A 172 15.87 -5.75 19.31
CA ASP A 172 14.97 -4.58 19.32
C ASP A 172 15.33 -3.36 18.46
N PHE A 173 16.55 -3.19 17.95
CA PHE A 173 16.85 -2.02 17.11
C PHE A 173 15.98 -1.96 15.85
N PHE A 174 15.66 -3.12 15.27
CA PHE A 174 14.74 -3.22 14.14
C PHE A 174 13.34 -2.64 14.41
N LYS A 175 12.92 -2.54 15.68
CA LYS A 175 11.60 -2.01 16.08
C LYS A 175 11.59 -0.49 16.14
N GLN A 176 12.77 0.12 16.19
CA GLN A 176 12.92 1.55 16.35
C GLN A 176 12.60 2.27 15.04
N GLN A 177 11.77 3.31 15.14
CA GLN A 177 11.49 4.17 14.02
C GLN A 177 12.75 4.92 13.59
N PRO A 178 13.07 4.96 12.28
CA PRO A 178 14.15 5.80 11.78
C PRO A 178 13.98 7.27 12.16
N SER A 179 15.09 7.95 12.44
CA SER A 179 15.07 9.38 12.77
C SER A 179 14.45 10.23 11.65
N ASP A 180 13.90 11.41 11.99
CA ASP A 180 13.35 12.34 10.99
C ASP A 180 14.37 12.70 9.90
N LYS A 181 15.66 12.86 10.29
CA LYS A 181 16.76 13.08 9.34
C LYS A 181 16.90 11.94 8.32
N ALA A 182 16.66 10.70 8.73
CA ALA A 182 16.67 9.56 7.81
C ALA A 182 15.53 9.68 6.78
N TYR A 183 14.33 10.05 7.22
CA TYR A 183 13.18 10.27 6.33
C TYR A 183 13.39 11.47 5.39
N GLU A 184 13.93 12.59 5.88
CA GLU A 184 14.25 13.77 5.05
C GLU A 184 15.26 13.46 3.94
N LEU A 185 16.28 12.65 4.24
CA LEU A 185 17.27 12.22 3.25
C LEU A 185 16.69 11.18 2.30
N ALA A 186 15.87 10.26 2.80
CA ALA A 186 15.21 9.23 2.00
C ALA A 186 14.34 9.84 0.90
N GLN A 187 13.58 10.90 1.19
CA GLN A 187 12.72 11.58 0.21
C GLN A 187 13.47 12.14 -1.01
N LYS A 188 14.79 12.34 -0.91
CA LYS A 188 15.63 12.80 -2.02
C LYS A 188 16.08 11.66 -2.95
N CYS A 189 15.81 10.41 -2.56
CA CYS A 189 16.28 9.20 -3.23
C CYS A 189 15.15 8.17 -3.27
N ARG A 190 14.18 8.40 -4.17
CA ARG A 190 12.99 7.54 -4.34
C ARG A 190 13.11 6.64 -5.54
N VAL A 191 12.52 5.46 -5.48
CA VAL A 191 12.30 4.60 -6.65
C VAL A 191 11.16 5.19 -7.49
N MET A 192 11.48 5.66 -8.70
CA MET A 192 10.51 6.28 -9.61
C MET A 192 9.92 5.30 -10.60
N GLY A 193 10.62 4.20 -10.88
CA GLY A 193 10.09 3.17 -11.75
C GLY A 193 10.50 1.77 -11.29
N TYR A 194 9.51 0.91 -11.33
CA TYR A 194 9.59 -0.47 -10.90
C TYR A 194 8.55 -1.27 -11.69
N ALA A 195 8.87 -2.53 -11.99
CA ALA A 195 7.99 -3.39 -12.77
C ALA A 195 8.20 -4.86 -12.41
N ARG A 196 7.15 -5.66 -12.52
CA ARG A 196 7.24 -7.12 -12.49
C ARG A 196 7.90 -7.62 -13.77
N VAL A 197 8.85 -8.53 -13.58
CA VAL A 197 9.44 -9.30 -14.68
C VAL A 197 8.61 -10.58 -14.84
N ALA A 198 8.20 -10.89 -16.06
CA ALA A 198 7.48 -12.13 -16.31
C ALA A 198 8.38 -13.34 -15.97
N GLN A 199 7.80 -14.37 -15.33
CA GLN A 199 8.51 -15.60 -14.98
C GLN A 199 8.75 -16.45 -16.22
N ASP A 200 9.69 -16.02 -17.03
CA ASP A 200 10.08 -16.62 -18.29
C ASP A 200 11.58 -16.41 -18.50
N LEU A 201 12.27 -17.46 -18.96
CA LEU A 201 13.72 -17.44 -19.12
C LEU A 201 14.18 -16.33 -20.07
N SER A 202 13.43 -16.09 -21.15
CA SER A 202 13.80 -15.05 -22.12
C SER A 202 13.64 -13.64 -21.52
N GLN A 203 12.61 -13.44 -20.70
CA GLN A 203 12.36 -12.15 -20.03
C GLN A 203 13.37 -11.87 -18.92
N PHE A 204 13.78 -12.88 -18.15
CA PHE A 204 14.85 -12.74 -17.17
C PHE A 204 16.18 -12.38 -17.82
N LYS A 205 16.56 -13.09 -18.88
CA LYS A 205 17.78 -12.79 -19.63
C LYS A 205 17.72 -11.38 -20.24
N ALA A 206 16.59 -11.01 -20.84
CA ALA A 206 16.43 -9.68 -21.44
C ALA A 206 16.50 -8.56 -20.38
N CYS A 207 15.93 -8.76 -19.19
CA CYS A 207 16.03 -7.83 -18.06
C CYS A 207 17.50 -7.57 -17.68
N LEU A 208 18.26 -8.65 -17.46
CA LEU A 208 19.68 -8.59 -17.09
C LEU A 208 20.54 -8.01 -18.22
N LYS A 209 20.23 -8.36 -19.48
CA LYS A 209 20.94 -7.84 -20.66
C LYS A 209 20.73 -6.34 -20.86
N ASN A 210 19.57 -5.81 -20.47
CA ASN A 210 19.31 -4.37 -20.40
C ASN A 210 20.02 -3.67 -19.21
N GLY A 211 20.77 -4.42 -18.40
CA GLY A 211 21.50 -3.89 -17.25
C GLY A 211 20.64 -3.72 -15.99
N TYR A 212 19.46 -4.32 -15.93
CA TYR A 212 18.59 -4.27 -14.75
C TYR A 212 18.68 -5.58 -13.96
N PRO A 213 19.23 -5.56 -12.74
CA PRO A 213 19.03 -6.66 -11.80
C PRO A 213 17.57 -6.71 -11.35
N PHE A 214 17.12 -7.91 -10.99
CA PHE A 214 15.77 -8.11 -10.46
C PHE A 214 15.81 -8.86 -9.13
N VAL A 215 14.92 -8.47 -8.24
CA VAL A 215 14.68 -9.09 -6.93
C VAL A 215 13.59 -10.14 -7.08
N PHE A 216 13.70 -11.24 -6.34
CA PHE A 216 12.67 -12.27 -6.33
C PHE A 216 12.70 -13.06 -5.02
N GLY A 217 11.59 -13.74 -4.75
CA GLY A 217 11.46 -14.67 -3.63
C GLY A 217 11.52 -16.12 -4.10
N PHE A 218 12.07 -17.00 -3.27
CA PHE A 218 12.11 -18.43 -3.55
C PHE A 218 11.94 -19.28 -2.30
N ALA A 219 11.38 -20.48 -2.49
CA ALA A 219 11.30 -21.49 -1.46
C ALA A 219 12.71 -22.03 -1.18
N VAL A 220 13.14 -21.96 0.08
CA VAL A 220 14.40 -22.55 0.52
C VAL A 220 14.15 -23.99 0.91
N LEU A 221 14.82 -24.92 0.24
CA LEU A 221 14.75 -26.35 0.53
C LEU A 221 15.99 -26.83 1.31
N SER A 222 15.89 -27.99 1.96
CA SER A 222 17.00 -28.59 2.72
C SER A 222 18.28 -28.77 1.90
N SER A 223 18.17 -29.13 0.63
CA SER A 223 19.32 -29.26 -0.29
C SER A 223 20.11 -27.96 -0.50
N PHE A 224 19.48 -26.79 -0.28
CA PHE A 224 20.16 -25.49 -0.34
C PHE A 224 21.00 -25.18 0.91
N GLN A 225 20.66 -25.78 2.07
CA GLN A 225 21.32 -25.52 3.35
C GLN A 225 22.48 -26.48 3.64
N THR A 226 23.08 -27.08 2.60
CA THR A 226 24.21 -28.00 2.75
C THR A 226 25.53 -27.24 2.84
N ALA A 227 26.53 -27.86 3.51
CA ALA A 227 27.88 -27.32 3.59
C ALA A 227 28.52 -27.11 2.19
N GLU A 228 28.16 -27.96 1.23
CA GLU A 228 28.69 -27.87 -0.14
C GLU A 228 28.15 -26.64 -0.87
N VAL A 229 26.84 -26.36 -0.76
CA VAL A 229 26.24 -25.14 -1.31
C VAL A 229 26.81 -23.91 -0.60
N ALA A 230 26.93 -23.95 0.73
CA ALA A 230 27.52 -22.86 1.52
C ALA A 230 29.00 -22.61 1.18
N ARG A 231 29.72 -23.59 0.64
CA ARG A 231 31.12 -23.48 0.23
C ARG A 231 31.30 -23.04 -1.21
N THR A 232 30.40 -23.44 -2.11
CA THR A 232 30.57 -23.28 -3.56
C THR A 232 29.59 -22.32 -4.20
N GLY A 233 28.48 -22.03 -3.54
CA GLY A 233 27.34 -21.33 -4.12
C GLY A 233 26.61 -22.14 -5.19
N LYS A 234 26.93 -23.42 -5.43
CA LYS A 234 26.28 -24.19 -6.49
C LYS A 234 24.98 -24.79 -5.99
N MET A 235 23.85 -24.17 -6.35
CA MET A 235 22.53 -24.69 -5.99
C MET A 235 22.17 -25.88 -6.88
N VAL A 236 21.53 -26.88 -6.28
CA VAL A 236 21.02 -28.07 -6.98
C VAL A 236 19.51 -28.01 -7.12
N MET A 237 18.96 -28.77 -8.07
CA MET A 237 17.52 -28.96 -8.17
C MET A 237 16.97 -29.74 -6.96
N PRO A 238 15.69 -29.54 -6.59
CA PRO A 238 15.05 -30.23 -5.48
C PRO A 238 15.21 -31.75 -5.57
N GLN A 239 15.49 -32.37 -4.43
CA GLN A 239 15.53 -33.83 -4.28
C GLN A 239 14.19 -34.35 -3.75
N PRO A 240 13.81 -35.61 -4.00
CA PRO A 240 12.55 -36.17 -3.49
C PRO A 240 12.39 -36.11 -1.97
N THR A 241 13.50 -36.06 -1.24
CA THR A 241 13.52 -35.98 0.23
C THR A 241 13.62 -34.54 0.75
N ASP A 242 13.54 -33.53 -0.12
CA ASP A 242 13.68 -32.14 0.31
C ASP A 242 12.50 -31.67 1.15
N GLN A 243 12.83 -30.96 2.23
CA GLN A 243 11.89 -30.25 3.06
C GLN A 243 11.99 -28.75 2.80
N GLN A 244 10.85 -28.08 2.72
CA GLN A 244 10.82 -26.62 2.65
C GLN A 244 11.10 -26.03 4.04
N LEU A 245 12.17 -25.23 4.14
CA LEU A 245 12.64 -24.62 5.37
C LEU A 245 12.11 -23.18 5.55
N GLY A 246 11.74 -22.51 4.47
CA GLY A 246 11.19 -21.16 4.51
C GLY A 246 11.17 -20.47 3.15
N GLY A 247 10.99 -19.15 3.15
CA GLY A 247 11.01 -18.29 1.98
C GLY A 247 12.09 -17.21 2.07
N HIS A 248 12.96 -17.13 1.07
CA HIS A 248 14.07 -16.17 1.04
C HIS A 248 13.99 -15.25 -0.17
N ALA A 249 14.44 -14.01 -0.04
CA ALA A 249 14.48 -13.03 -1.13
C ALA A 249 15.92 -12.62 -1.44
N VAL A 250 16.25 -12.54 -2.73
CA VAL A 250 17.60 -12.35 -3.27
C VAL A 250 17.55 -11.56 -4.59
N THR A 251 18.72 -11.15 -5.10
CA THR A 251 18.82 -10.35 -6.32
C THR A 251 19.57 -11.11 -7.42
N ALA A 252 18.94 -11.34 -8.56
CA ALA A 252 19.62 -11.85 -9.76
C ALA A 252 20.43 -10.73 -10.41
N VAL A 253 21.69 -11.00 -10.73
CA VAL A 253 22.67 -10.03 -11.25
C VAL A 253 23.41 -10.52 -12.50
N GLY A 254 22.99 -11.64 -13.08
CA GLY A 254 23.61 -12.18 -14.28
C GLY A 254 23.12 -13.58 -14.60
N TYR A 255 23.62 -14.13 -15.70
CA TYR A 255 23.35 -15.50 -16.12
C TYR A 255 24.53 -16.08 -16.92
N ASP A 256 24.63 -17.41 -16.91
CA ASP A 256 25.65 -18.18 -17.63
C ASP A 256 24.99 -19.33 -18.39
N ASP A 257 24.97 -19.24 -19.73
CA ASP A 257 24.40 -20.28 -20.60
C ASP A 257 25.25 -21.53 -20.75
N PHE A 258 26.54 -21.47 -20.41
CA PHE A 258 27.38 -22.66 -20.39
C PHE A 258 27.03 -23.54 -19.18
N GLN A 259 26.65 -22.91 -18.06
CA GLN A 259 26.26 -23.59 -16.83
C GLN A 259 24.73 -23.69 -16.62
N GLN A 260 23.92 -23.04 -17.47
CA GLN A 260 22.46 -23.00 -17.38
C GLN A 260 21.95 -22.49 -16.01
N CYS A 261 22.59 -21.45 -15.50
CA CYS A 261 22.29 -20.88 -14.19
C CYS A 261 22.26 -19.35 -14.18
N PHE A 262 21.48 -18.79 -13.28
CA PHE A 262 21.53 -17.38 -12.91
C PHE A 262 22.57 -17.14 -11.83
N ILE A 263 23.26 -15.99 -11.93
CA ILE A 263 24.16 -15.49 -10.90
C ILE A 263 23.32 -14.66 -9.93
N VAL A 264 23.27 -15.09 -8.67
CA VAL A 264 22.37 -14.52 -7.67
C VAL A 264 23.17 -14.02 -6.48
N ARG A 265 22.93 -12.77 -6.08
CA ARG A 265 23.52 -12.14 -4.91
C ARG A 265 22.71 -12.48 -3.67
N ASN A 266 23.36 -13.09 -2.67
CA ASN A 266 22.77 -13.38 -1.37
C ASN A 266 23.08 -12.26 -0.36
N SER A 267 22.56 -12.40 0.86
CA SER A 267 22.71 -11.45 1.97
C SER A 267 23.23 -12.13 3.25
N TRP A 268 24.13 -13.10 3.10
CA TRP A 268 24.69 -13.92 4.19
C TRP A 268 26.21 -13.72 4.37
N GLY A 269 26.70 -12.56 3.94
CA GLY A 269 28.11 -12.19 4.01
C GLY A 269 28.98 -12.87 2.94
N GLU A 270 30.20 -12.36 2.78
CA GLU A 270 31.16 -12.83 1.77
C GLU A 270 31.71 -14.24 2.05
N GLY A 271 31.62 -14.71 3.30
CA GLY A 271 32.09 -16.05 3.69
C GLY A 271 31.17 -17.19 3.25
N TRP A 272 29.99 -16.90 2.71
CA TRP A 272 29.03 -17.89 2.25
C TRP A 272 28.97 -17.94 0.72
N GLY A 273 28.86 -19.13 0.14
CA GLY A 273 28.79 -19.35 -1.30
C GLY A 273 30.08 -18.96 -2.03
N ASP A 274 29.95 -18.52 -3.28
CA ASP A 274 31.07 -17.89 -4.00
C ASP A 274 31.11 -16.39 -3.65
N LYS A 275 31.82 -16.05 -2.57
CA LYS A 275 31.98 -14.66 -2.10
C LYS A 275 30.64 -13.93 -1.92
N GLY A 276 29.64 -14.59 -1.32
CA GLY A 276 28.29 -14.05 -1.13
C GLY A 276 27.31 -14.30 -2.29
N TYR A 277 27.77 -14.91 -3.39
CA TYR A 277 26.94 -15.25 -4.53
C TYR A 277 26.65 -16.75 -4.59
N PHE A 278 25.59 -17.09 -5.30
CA PHE A 278 25.27 -18.47 -5.65
C PHE A 278 24.70 -18.54 -7.06
N TYR A 279 24.66 -19.76 -7.58
CA TYR A 279 24.29 -20.08 -8.95
C TYR A 279 23.01 -20.90 -8.93
N MET A 280 21.89 -20.28 -9.32
CA MET A 280 20.57 -20.89 -9.30
C MET A 280 20.26 -21.48 -10.69
N PRO A 281 19.92 -22.78 -10.81
CA PRO A 281 19.53 -23.37 -12.09
C PRO A 281 18.36 -22.62 -12.74
N TYR A 282 18.38 -22.49 -14.07
CA TYR A 282 17.27 -21.86 -14.82
C TYR A 282 15.93 -22.50 -14.52
N GLU A 283 15.91 -23.82 -14.43
CA GLU A 283 14.71 -24.59 -14.13
C GLU A 283 14.12 -24.23 -12.75
N TYR A 284 14.97 -24.00 -11.74
CA TYR A 284 14.52 -23.61 -10.40
C TYR A 284 13.83 -22.24 -10.41
N MET A 285 14.45 -21.25 -11.05
CA MET A 285 13.95 -19.88 -11.14
C MET A 285 12.62 -19.81 -11.92
N CYS A 286 12.51 -20.58 -13.00
CA CYS A 286 11.34 -20.58 -13.87
C CYS A 286 10.18 -21.43 -13.33
N HIS A 287 10.40 -22.26 -12.30
CA HIS A 287 9.35 -23.12 -11.77
C HIS A 287 8.41 -22.34 -10.83
N PRO A 288 7.10 -22.26 -11.12
CA PRO A 288 6.16 -21.37 -10.40
C PRO A 288 5.93 -21.76 -8.93
N ALA A 289 6.22 -23.00 -8.55
CA ALA A 289 6.14 -23.44 -7.15
C ALA A 289 7.42 -23.19 -6.34
N LEU A 290 8.54 -22.86 -7.00
CA LEU A 290 9.86 -22.74 -6.35
C LEU A 290 10.32 -21.29 -6.22
N ALA A 291 9.94 -20.43 -7.16
CA ALA A 291 10.27 -19.00 -7.13
C ALA A 291 9.09 -18.15 -7.61
N SER A 292 8.99 -16.93 -7.07
CA SER A 292 7.94 -15.97 -7.40
C SER A 292 8.38 -14.52 -7.13
N ASP A 293 7.48 -13.57 -7.39
CA ASP A 293 7.66 -12.15 -7.05
C ASP A 293 8.88 -11.47 -7.65
N PHE A 294 9.05 -11.64 -8.95
CA PHE A 294 10.13 -11.03 -9.72
C PHE A 294 9.86 -9.55 -9.98
N TRP A 295 10.74 -8.69 -9.49
CA TRP A 295 10.65 -7.24 -9.59
C TRP A 295 11.97 -6.59 -10.01
N ALA A 296 11.92 -5.70 -10.99
CA ALA A 296 13.05 -4.87 -11.38
C ALA A 296 12.81 -3.39 -10.99
N ILE A 297 13.85 -2.73 -10.49
CA ILE A 297 13.89 -1.28 -10.27
C ILE A 297 14.65 -0.67 -11.45
N ASN A 298 14.02 0.26 -12.19
CA ASN A 298 14.62 0.84 -13.39
C ASN A 298 15.14 2.27 -13.20
N TRP A 299 14.53 3.07 -12.31
CA TRP A 299 14.88 4.48 -12.12
C TRP A 299 14.75 4.94 -10.67
N VAL A 300 15.71 5.75 -10.20
CA VAL A 300 15.71 6.39 -8.89
C VAL A 300 15.88 7.92 -9.02
N GLU A 301 15.21 8.70 -8.16
CA GLU A 301 15.32 10.18 -8.10
C GLU A 301 16.66 10.61 -7.48
N GLY A 302 17.24 11.71 -7.96
CA GLY A 302 18.62 12.12 -7.66
C GLY A 302 18.83 13.05 -6.48
N PHE A 303 19.97 12.85 -5.81
CA PHE A 303 20.47 13.64 -4.68
C PHE A 303 21.32 14.82 -5.16
N LYS A 304 20.79 16.05 -5.15
CA LYS A 304 21.61 17.25 -5.46
C LYS A 304 22.64 17.49 -4.35
N ASN A 305 23.93 17.33 -4.67
CA ASN A 305 25.02 17.69 -3.77
C ASN A 305 24.99 19.20 -3.46
N THR A 306 24.84 19.53 -2.18
CA THR A 306 24.79 20.91 -1.68
C THR A 306 26.21 21.41 -1.42
N SER A 307 26.97 21.67 -2.48
CA SER A 307 28.35 22.19 -2.36
C SER A 307 28.58 23.54 -3.03
N SER A 308 27.55 24.18 -3.61
CA SER A 308 27.70 25.50 -4.23
C SER A 308 26.42 26.33 -4.12
N LEU A 309 26.12 26.82 -2.92
CA LEU A 309 25.27 27.99 -2.75
C LEU A 309 26.18 29.20 -2.60
N SER A 310 26.67 29.72 -3.72
CA SER A 310 27.08 31.12 -3.82
C SER A 310 26.04 31.86 -4.65
N GLU A 311 25.56 32.96 -4.08
CA GLU A 311 24.62 33.96 -4.57
C GLU A 311 24.49 34.08 -6.10
N GLY A 312 23.27 33.96 -6.62
CA GLY A 312 22.99 34.25 -8.02
C GLY A 312 21.55 33.95 -8.44
N LYS A 313 20.72 35.00 -8.55
CA LYS A 313 19.44 34.97 -9.29
C LYS A 313 19.68 34.43 -10.70
N LEU A 314 18.94 33.41 -11.14
CA LEU A 314 18.71 33.21 -12.57
C LEU A 314 17.37 32.53 -12.88
N THR A 315 16.64 33.23 -13.75
CA THR A 315 15.45 32.85 -14.52
C THR A 315 15.72 31.67 -15.45
N ILE A 316 14.73 30.79 -15.64
CA ILE A 316 14.80 29.67 -16.59
C ILE A 316 13.69 29.83 -17.64
N GLY A 317 14.12 30.03 -18.90
CA GLY A 317 13.29 29.97 -20.10
C GLY A 317 12.95 28.52 -20.45
N GLY A 318 11.75 28.30 -20.97
CA GLY A 318 11.23 26.98 -21.34
C GLY A 318 10.99 26.81 -22.83
N ALA A 319 10.75 25.56 -23.24
CA ALA A 319 9.90 25.12 -24.34
C ALA A 319 9.81 23.57 -24.35
N PRO A 320 8.80 22.93 -24.97
CA PRO A 320 7.40 23.35 -25.20
C PRO A 320 6.40 22.45 -24.45
N ARG A 321 5.27 23.04 -24.02
CA ARG A 321 4.16 22.36 -23.35
C ARG A 321 3.12 21.90 -24.38
N HIS A 322 2.65 20.67 -24.26
CA HIS A 322 1.36 20.25 -24.82
C HIS A 322 0.22 20.93 -24.02
N PRO A 323 -0.83 21.46 -24.68
CA PRO A 323 -1.94 22.10 -23.99
C PRO A 323 -2.85 21.03 -23.39
N ASN A 324 -3.30 21.26 -22.15
CA ASN A 324 -4.36 20.55 -21.40
C ASN A 324 -3.96 19.61 -20.25
N VAL A 325 -2.75 19.70 -19.70
CA VAL A 325 -2.50 19.19 -18.33
C VAL A 325 -2.07 20.35 -17.43
N VAL A 326 -3.02 20.91 -16.69
CA VAL A 326 -2.71 21.84 -15.60
C VAL A 326 -2.20 21.00 -14.44
N SER A 327 -0.90 21.11 -14.14
CA SER A 327 -0.30 20.51 -12.95
C SER A 327 -0.93 21.11 -11.69
N LEU A 328 -1.66 20.29 -10.94
CA LEU A 328 -2.25 20.60 -9.64
C LEU A 328 -1.14 20.85 -8.60
N ASN A 329 -0.68 22.10 -8.47
CA ASN A 329 0.17 22.51 -7.36
C ASN A 329 -0.71 22.83 -6.14
N MET A 330 -0.93 21.85 -5.27
CA MET A 330 -1.67 22.03 -4.02
C MET A 330 -0.79 22.76 -2.99
N ARG A 331 -1.12 24.02 -2.66
CA ARG A 331 -0.58 24.70 -1.47
C ARG A 331 -1.38 24.26 -0.25
N THR A 332 -0.69 23.84 0.80
CA THR A 332 -1.27 23.43 2.09
C THR A 332 -1.69 24.66 2.90
N ASN A 333 -2.90 25.17 2.65
CA ASN A 333 -3.56 26.03 3.63
C ASN A 333 -4.17 25.16 4.74
N MET A 334 -3.95 25.57 5.99
CA MET A 334 -4.54 25.00 7.21
C MET A 334 -6.05 24.82 6.99
N LYS A 335 -6.58 23.58 7.17
CA LYS A 335 -7.95 23.07 6.92
C LYS A 335 -8.16 22.17 5.68
N PHE A 336 -7.17 21.99 4.81
CA PHE A 336 -7.26 21.08 3.66
C PHE A 336 -6.36 19.85 3.86
N GLY A 337 -6.71 18.75 3.21
CA GLY A 337 -5.96 17.50 3.42
C GLY A 337 -6.19 16.41 2.37
N TRP A 338 -7.06 16.62 1.40
CA TRP A 338 -7.29 15.61 0.38
C TRP A 338 -6.16 15.64 -0.65
N ARG A 339 -5.57 14.47 -0.88
CA ARG A 339 -4.64 14.23 -1.97
C ARG A 339 -5.29 13.25 -2.95
N PRO A 340 -5.20 13.48 -4.27
CA PRO A 340 -5.78 12.57 -5.25
C PRO A 340 -5.26 11.16 -5.09
N ASP A 341 -6.15 10.18 -5.17
CA ASP A 341 -5.79 8.78 -5.07
C ASP A 341 -4.81 8.41 -6.20
N MET A 342 -3.80 7.61 -5.85
CA MET A 342 -3.09 6.86 -6.88
C MET A 342 -4.06 5.84 -7.48
N PRO A 343 -4.16 5.75 -8.82
CA PRO A 343 -4.99 4.76 -9.49
C PRO A 343 -4.70 3.35 -8.95
N ASP A 344 -5.77 2.57 -8.76
CA ASP A 344 -5.75 1.17 -8.38
C ASP A 344 -6.92 0.48 -9.04
N HIS A 345 -6.67 -0.22 -10.11
CA HIS A 345 -7.68 -1.05 -10.76
C HIS A 345 -8.28 -2.19 -9.88
N ARG A 346 -7.73 -2.49 -8.68
CA ARG A 346 -8.42 -3.36 -7.69
C ARG A 346 -9.56 -2.65 -7.01
N ASP A 347 -9.65 -1.34 -7.20
CA ASP A 347 -10.80 -0.57 -6.80
C ASP A 347 -11.98 -1.04 -7.65
N GLN A 348 -12.81 -1.87 -7.03
CA GLN A 348 -14.06 -2.31 -7.65
C GLN A 348 -14.91 -1.07 -7.88
N THR A 349 -15.22 -0.80 -9.15
CA THR A 349 -16.18 0.24 -9.50
C THR A 349 -17.55 -0.41 -9.58
N VAL A 350 -18.47 0.02 -8.73
CA VAL A 350 -19.83 -0.52 -8.72
C VAL A 350 -20.70 0.34 -9.62
N THR A 351 -21.45 -0.31 -10.49
CA THR A 351 -22.61 0.29 -11.15
C THR A 351 -23.86 -0.12 -10.39
N PHE A 352 -24.65 0.86 -9.96
CA PHE A 352 -25.86 0.60 -9.21
C PHE A 352 -27.05 0.41 -10.16
N ASN A 353 -27.85 -0.62 -9.90
CA ASN A 353 -29.09 -0.88 -10.63
C ASN A 353 -30.25 -0.02 -10.11
N LYS A 354 -31.22 0.27 -10.98
CA LYS A 354 -32.43 1.05 -10.63
C LYS A 354 -33.26 0.31 -9.59
N VAL A 355 -33.37 0.88 -8.39
CA VAL A 355 -34.17 0.35 -7.27
C VAL A 355 -35.08 1.43 -6.67
N GLU A 356 -36.12 1.01 -5.96
CA GLU A 356 -36.90 1.91 -5.10
C GLU A 356 -36.10 2.26 -3.85
N ALA A 357 -36.13 3.54 -3.46
CA ALA A 357 -35.49 3.98 -2.22
C ALA A 357 -36.20 3.33 -1.01
N PRO A 358 -35.47 2.84 0.01
CA PRO A 358 -36.06 2.32 1.23
C PRO A 358 -37.08 3.28 1.88
N SER A 359 -38.13 2.73 2.50
CA SER A 359 -39.26 3.49 3.05
C SER A 359 -38.90 4.48 4.17
N HIS A 360 -37.74 4.30 4.80
CA HIS A 360 -37.23 5.17 5.87
C HIS A 360 -36.49 6.41 5.36
N ILE A 361 -36.20 6.52 4.05
CA ILE A 361 -35.48 7.65 3.46
C ILE A 361 -36.46 8.78 3.10
N LYS A 362 -36.09 10.03 3.42
CA LYS A 362 -36.89 11.21 3.08
C LYS A 362 -36.91 11.43 1.56
N LYS A 363 -38.10 11.39 0.97
CA LYS A 363 -38.33 11.54 -0.47
C LYS A 363 -39.42 12.56 -0.78
N LYS A 364 -39.21 13.40 -1.80
CA LYS A 364 -40.25 14.22 -2.43
C LYS A 364 -40.21 14.01 -3.94
N VAL A 365 -41.35 13.73 -4.57
CA VAL A 365 -41.49 13.55 -6.03
C VAL A 365 -42.70 14.35 -6.51
N GLU A 366 -42.59 14.99 -7.67
CA GLU A 366 -43.74 15.51 -8.41
C GLU A 366 -44.13 14.55 -9.54
N GLY A 367 -45.44 14.22 -9.66
CA GLY A 367 -45.98 13.48 -10.80
C GLY A 367 -46.84 12.24 -10.52
N ILE A 368 -47.18 11.91 -9.27
CA ILE A 368 -48.11 10.79 -8.97
C ILE A 368 -49.33 11.32 -8.24
N SER A 369 -50.45 11.41 -8.97
CA SER A 369 -51.80 11.49 -8.42
C SER A 369 -52.10 10.20 -7.65
N LEU A 370 -52.60 10.32 -6.42
CA LEU A 370 -53.07 9.19 -5.62
C LEU A 370 -54.09 8.34 -6.38
N CYS A 371 -53.85 7.03 -6.47
CA CYS A 371 -54.87 6.03 -6.18
C CYS A 371 -54.22 4.69 -5.81
N GLN A 372 -54.93 3.92 -4.99
CA GLN A 372 -54.49 2.73 -4.25
C GLN A 372 -54.03 1.55 -5.13
N CYS A 373 -53.21 0.69 -4.49
CA CYS A 373 -52.99 -0.74 -4.76
C CYS A 373 -52.14 -1.16 -5.98
N VAL A 374 -50.98 -1.75 -5.64
CA VAL A 374 -50.25 -2.85 -6.32
C VAL A 374 -49.71 -2.59 -7.75
N ALA A 375 -48.43 -2.94 -7.90
CA ALA A 375 -47.67 -3.20 -9.13
C ALA A 375 -47.04 -2.00 -9.88
N VAL A 376 -45.70 -2.04 -9.93
CA VAL A 376 -44.82 -1.75 -11.07
C VAL A 376 -45.35 -0.69 -12.05
N MET A 377 -44.85 0.55 -11.98
CA MET A 377 -44.61 1.34 -13.19
C MET A 377 -43.44 2.31 -13.03
N CYS A 378 -42.55 2.22 -14.01
CA CYS A 378 -41.44 3.09 -14.32
C CYS A 378 -41.66 4.57 -13.94
N LEU A 379 -40.83 5.09 -13.04
CA LEU A 379 -40.52 6.52 -13.07
C LEU A 379 -39.94 6.82 -14.46
N HIS A 380 -40.71 7.57 -15.25
CA HIS A 380 -40.33 8.11 -16.54
C HIS A 380 -39.00 8.86 -16.41
N ASP A 381 -38.13 8.75 -17.42
CA ASP A 381 -36.99 9.66 -17.55
C ASP A 381 -37.52 11.11 -17.51
N GLY A 382 -37.18 11.85 -16.45
CA GLY A 382 -37.57 13.25 -16.26
C GLY A 382 -38.29 13.62 -14.97
N ALA A 383 -38.67 12.66 -14.11
CA ALA A 383 -39.26 12.98 -12.80
C ALA A 383 -38.20 13.57 -11.84
N LYS A 384 -38.42 14.79 -11.35
CA LYS A 384 -37.56 15.42 -10.34
C LYS A 384 -37.84 14.84 -8.96
N GLU A 385 -36.78 14.46 -8.25
CA GLU A 385 -36.88 14.01 -6.87
C GLU A 385 -35.87 14.68 -5.93
N LEU A 386 -36.22 14.72 -4.65
CA LEU A 386 -35.33 15.05 -3.55
C LEU A 386 -35.13 13.78 -2.72
N ILE A 387 -33.89 13.35 -2.56
CA ILE A 387 -33.50 12.26 -1.66
C ILE A 387 -32.52 12.81 -0.63
N ASP A 388 -32.80 12.56 0.64
CA ASP A 388 -32.01 13.09 1.77
C ASP A 388 -31.82 11.99 2.81
N LEU A 389 -30.57 11.55 3.00
CA LEU A 389 -30.21 10.50 3.97
C LEU A 389 -30.16 11.01 5.41
N ARG A 390 -30.42 12.30 5.65
CA ARG A 390 -30.51 12.85 7.00
C ARG A 390 -31.82 12.37 7.69
N PRO A 391 -31.77 11.87 8.94
CA PRO A 391 -32.91 11.46 9.76
C PRO A 391 -34.04 12.49 9.84
N MET A 392 -35.29 12.00 9.86
CA MET A 392 -36.52 12.81 9.80
C MET A 392 -36.79 13.66 11.06
N ASN A 393 -36.28 13.28 12.23
CA ASN A 393 -36.49 14.01 13.50
C ASN A 393 -35.41 15.06 13.82
N GLY A 394 -34.66 15.51 12.81
CA GLY A 394 -33.60 16.50 12.98
C GLY A 394 -32.22 15.92 12.81
N GLY A 395 -31.92 15.44 11.61
CA GLY A 395 -30.56 15.13 11.16
C GLY A 395 -29.93 13.94 11.88
N PHE A 396 -28.84 13.42 11.31
CA PHE A 396 -27.85 12.81 12.17
C PHE A 396 -27.38 13.98 13.00
N PRO A 397 -27.53 13.97 14.33
CA PRO A 397 -26.87 15.00 15.11
C PRO A 397 -25.41 14.98 14.67
N ILE A 398 -24.76 16.14 14.59
CA ILE A 398 -23.30 16.19 14.52
C ILE A 398 -22.75 15.84 15.94
N PHE A 399 -23.44 14.91 16.62
CA PHE A 399 -23.60 14.56 18.03
C PHE A 399 -24.14 15.68 18.92
N ASP A 400 -25.31 15.46 19.52
CA ASP A 400 -25.83 16.21 20.66
C ASP A 400 -26.35 15.19 21.69
N GLN A 401 -25.60 15.09 22.79
CA GLN A 401 -26.04 14.74 24.15
C GLN A 401 -24.88 14.77 25.15
N ASP A 402 -23.63 14.86 24.68
CA ASP A 402 -22.49 15.19 25.53
C ASP A 402 -21.91 16.52 25.07
N ALA A 403 -22.21 17.59 25.81
CA ALA A 403 -21.66 18.94 25.61
C ALA A 403 -20.11 18.99 25.73
N SER A 404 -19.45 17.84 25.98
CA SER A 404 -18.00 17.69 25.99
C SER A 404 -17.37 17.23 24.66
N ILE A 405 -18.15 16.85 23.64
CA ILE A 405 -17.64 16.46 22.31
C ILE A 405 -18.37 17.28 21.25
N GLY A 406 -17.80 18.46 20.93
CA GLY A 406 -18.37 19.42 20.00
C GLY A 406 -18.50 18.88 18.56
N SER A 407 -19.31 19.58 17.76
CA SER A 407 -19.57 19.27 16.35
C SER A 407 -18.32 18.78 15.62
N MET A 408 -18.39 17.72 14.77
CA MET A 408 -17.30 17.25 13.91
C MET A 408 -16.66 18.40 13.12
N ASN A 409 -15.68 19.02 13.75
CA ASN A 409 -14.87 20.10 13.24
C ASN A 409 -13.46 19.56 13.19
N GLN A 410 -12.87 19.58 12.00
CA GLN A 410 -11.50 19.13 11.81
C GLN A 410 -10.47 20.11 12.40
N GLY A 411 -10.93 21.30 12.80
CA GLY A 411 -10.08 22.31 13.40
C GLY A 411 -8.97 22.75 12.46
N HIS A 412 -7.73 22.69 12.96
CA HIS A 412 -6.55 23.17 12.24
C HIS A 412 -5.86 22.10 11.38
N LEU A 413 -6.23 20.82 11.53
CA LEU A 413 -5.57 19.70 10.87
C LEU A 413 -6.08 19.46 9.45
N GLY A 414 -5.19 19.00 8.57
CA GLY A 414 -5.49 18.47 7.24
C GLY A 414 -6.12 17.08 7.25
N SER A 415 -7.12 16.84 8.12
CA SER A 415 -7.73 15.52 8.35
C SER A 415 -9.08 15.32 7.66
N CYS A 416 -9.35 16.04 6.57
CA CYS A 416 -10.66 16.02 5.90
C CYS A 416 -11.06 14.64 5.37
N THR A 417 -10.11 13.82 4.90
CA THR A 417 -10.35 12.44 4.47
C THR A 417 -10.92 11.59 5.61
N ALA A 418 -10.25 11.62 6.76
CA ALA A 418 -10.68 10.90 7.96
C ALA A 418 -12.05 11.37 8.46
N ASN A 419 -12.34 12.68 8.39
CA ASN A 419 -13.66 13.22 8.76
C ASN A 419 -14.76 12.74 7.81
N ALA A 420 -14.51 12.76 6.49
CA ALA A 420 -15.47 12.29 5.50
C ALA A 420 -15.72 10.78 5.58
N LEU A 421 -14.67 10.00 5.84
CA LEU A 421 -14.76 8.55 6.04
C LEU A 421 -15.46 8.18 7.35
N ALA A 422 -15.17 8.88 8.44
CA ALA A 422 -15.89 8.76 9.70
C ALA A 422 -17.40 9.03 9.52
N ALA A 423 -17.76 10.06 8.75
CA ALA A 423 -19.14 10.33 8.43
C ALA A 423 -19.76 9.20 7.61
N ALA A 424 -19.14 8.79 6.51
CA ALA A 424 -19.65 7.70 5.67
C ALA A 424 -19.84 6.39 6.45
N PHE A 425 -18.88 6.04 7.31
CA PHE A 425 -18.98 4.88 8.20
C PHE A 425 -20.21 4.97 9.12
N HIS A 426 -20.41 6.13 9.76
CA HIS A 426 -21.52 6.35 10.68
C HIS A 426 -22.89 6.28 9.99
N PHE A 427 -23.03 6.87 8.80
CA PHE A 427 -24.24 6.77 7.99
C PHE A 427 -24.54 5.32 7.58
N THR A 428 -23.52 4.57 7.13
CA THR A 428 -23.68 3.16 6.76
C THR A 428 -24.05 2.29 7.97
N LEU A 429 -23.46 2.55 9.13
CA LEU A 429 -23.78 1.85 10.38
C LEU A 429 -25.24 2.07 10.81
N HIS A 430 -25.70 3.32 10.75
CA HIS A 430 -27.09 3.65 11.08
C HIS A 430 -28.07 2.99 10.13
N LYS A 431 -27.78 2.98 8.82
CA LYS A 431 -28.57 2.24 7.83
C LYS A 431 -28.71 0.77 8.23
N MET A 432 -27.62 0.09 8.57
CA MET A 432 -27.67 -1.31 9.02
C MET A 432 -28.50 -1.48 10.29
N THR A 433 -28.37 -0.55 11.23
CA THR A 433 -29.12 -0.58 12.48
C THR A 433 -30.63 -0.48 12.23
N VAL A 434 -31.07 0.47 11.38
CA VAL A 434 -32.49 0.60 11.02
C VAL A 434 -33.01 -0.55 10.15
N GLU A 435 -32.13 -1.21 9.40
CA GLU A 435 -32.43 -2.43 8.64
C GLU A 435 -32.41 -3.71 9.51
N ASN A 436 -32.53 -3.56 10.83
CA ASN A 436 -32.69 -4.63 11.82
C ASN A 436 -31.43 -5.49 12.06
N HIS A 437 -30.23 -4.98 11.74
CA HIS A 437 -28.97 -5.54 12.24
C HIS A 437 -28.76 -5.08 13.70
N LYS A 438 -29.20 -5.89 14.68
CA LYS A 438 -29.30 -5.53 16.11
C LYS A 438 -27.98 -5.48 16.89
N ASP A 439 -26.84 -5.48 16.19
CA ASP A 439 -25.51 -5.67 16.79
C ASP A 439 -24.75 -4.35 17.04
N PHE A 440 -25.38 -3.19 16.84
CA PHE A 440 -24.69 -1.90 16.85
C PHE A 440 -25.28 -0.93 17.88
N ALA A 441 -24.51 -0.65 18.93
CA ALA A 441 -24.74 0.47 19.84
C ALA A 441 -24.14 1.78 19.26
N ASP A 442 -24.54 2.94 19.77
CA ASP A 442 -24.00 4.26 19.39
C ASP A 442 -22.47 4.22 19.28
N PHE A 443 -21.97 4.32 18.05
CA PHE A 443 -20.56 4.19 17.72
C PHE A 443 -20.11 5.39 16.89
N THR A 444 -19.33 6.27 17.51
CA THR A 444 -18.68 7.39 16.84
C THR A 444 -17.27 6.97 16.43
N PRO A 445 -16.93 6.87 15.13
CA PRO A 445 -15.60 6.49 14.70
C PRO A 445 -14.55 7.55 15.05
N SER A 446 -13.39 7.13 15.58
CA SER A 446 -12.27 8.04 15.88
C SER A 446 -11.63 8.57 14.60
N ARG A 447 -11.75 9.87 14.36
CA ARG A 447 -11.16 10.53 13.19
C ARG A 447 -9.64 10.55 13.25
N LEU A 448 -9.04 10.79 14.41
CA LEU A 448 -7.57 10.77 14.52
C LEU A 448 -6.98 9.37 14.41
N PHE A 449 -7.73 8.33 14.81
CA PHE A 449 -7.28 6.96 14.56
C PHE A 449 -7.21 6.69 13.04
N ILE A 450 -8.24 7.07 12.29
CA ILE A 450 -8.24 6.96 10.83
C ILE A 450 -7.09 7.79 10.25
N TYR A 451 -6.99 9.06 10.64
CA TYR A 451 -6.00 9.99 10.11
C TYR A 451 -4.54 9.60 10.43
N TYR A 452 -4.29 9.01 11.59
CA TYR A 452 -2.97 8.46 11.92
C TYR A 452 -2.63 7.28 11.02
N ASN A 453 -3.55 6.33 10.85
CA ASN A 453 -3.31 5.13 10.04
C ASN A 453 -3.21 5.46 8.53
N GLU A 454 -3.95 6.45 8.04
CA GLU A 454 -3.78 7.02 6.69
C GLU A 454 -2.32 7.44 6.47
N ARG A 455 -1.81 8.31 7.33
CA ARG A 455 -0.43 8.82 7.25
C ARG A 455 0.62 7.77 7.60
N LEU A 456 0.25 6.73 8.34
CA LEU A 456 1.10 5.56 8.59
C LEU A 456 1.38 4.82 7.29
N VAL A 457 0.35 4.59 6.47
CA VAL A 457 0.47 3.93 5.15
C VAL A 457 1.23 4.80 4.15
N GLU A 458 1.10 6.12 4.28
CA GLU A 458 1.71 7.10 3.37
C GLU A 458 3.11 7.56 3.82
N GLY A 459 3.56 7.17 5.01
CA GLY A 459 4.89 7.51 5.56
C GLY A 459 5.02 8.95 6.05
N SER A 460 3.94 9.57 6.54
CA SER A 460 3.87 10.99 6.91
C SER A 460 3.29 11.25 8.30
N VAL A 461 3.35 10.29 9.24
CA VAL A 461 2.75 10.44 10.60
C VAL A 461 3.25 11.64 11.39
N ASN A 462 4.48 12.10 11.14
CA ASN A 462 5.09 13.26 11.80
C ASN A 462 4.72 14.61 11.16
N GLN A 463 3.95 14.60 10.06
CA GLN A 463 3.58 15.79 9.30
C GLN A 463 2.07 15.83 9.07
N ASP A 464 1.49 17.04 9.11
CA ASP A 464 0.09 17.28 8.71
C ASP A 464 0.00 17.31 7.18
N ALA A 465 0.24 16.16 6.56
CA ALA A 465 0.44 16.03 5.11
C ALA A 465 -0.86 15.82 4.32
N GLY A 466 -1.99 15.71 5.02
CA GLY A 466 -3.22 15.17 4.42
C GLY A 466 -3.11 13.68 4.09
N ALA A 467 -4.09 13.15 3.37
CA ALA A 467 -4.15 11.77 2.95
C ALA A 467 -4.96 11.55 1.67
N MET A 468 -4.80 10.37 1.07
CA MET A 468 -5.65 9.85 0.00
C MET A 468 -6.86 9.12 0.59
N ILE A 469 -8.05 9.32 0.00
CA ILE A 469 -9.29 8.67 0.46
C ILE A 469 -9.14 7.14 0.43
N ARG A 470 -8.43 6.61 -0.58
CA ARG A 470 -8.18 5.18 -0.71
C ARG A 470 -7.43 4.57 0.48
N ASP A 471 -6.46 5.29 1.03
CA ASP A 471 -5.60 4.75 2.09
C ASP A 471 -6.35 4.77 3.42
N GLY A 472 -7.25 5.74 3.61
CA GLY A 472 -8.24 5.73 4.68
C GLY A 472 -9.17 4.53 4.61
N ILE A 473 -9.78 4.27 3.45
CA ILE A 473 -10.67 3.10 3.29
C ILE A 473 -9.92 1.78 3.51
N LYS A 474 -8.70 1.64 2.96
CA LYS A 474 -7.89 0.43 3.13
C LYS A 474 -7.47 0.20 4.57
N THR A 475 -7.12 1.25 5.31
CA THR A 475 -6.77 1.13 6.73
C THR A 475 -8.00 0.76 7.55
N MET A 476 -9.16 1.37 7.29
CA MET A 476 -10.42 0.98 7.93
C MET A 476 -10.84 -0.46 7.60
N ALA A 477 -10.45 -1.00 6.44
CA ALA A 477 -10.71 -2.39 6.09
C ALA A 477 -9.73 -3.38 6.74
N LYS A 478 -8.44 -3.04 6.78
CA LYS A 478 -7.39 -3.91 7.33
C LYS A 478 -7.31 -3.86 8.86
N VAL A 479 -7.26 -2.65 9.39
CA VAL A 479 -7.04 -2.33 10.81
C VAL A 479 -8.37 -2.16 11.55
N GLY A 480 -9.38 -1.63 10.88
CA GLY A 480 -10.65 -1.26 11.48
C GLY A 480 -10.68 0.16 12.03
N VAL A 481 -11.69 0.47 12.84
CA VAL A 481 -11.91 1.79 13.42
C VAL A 481 -12.31 1.66 14.88
N CYS A 482 -11.65 2.41 15.77
CA CYS A 482 -12.03 2.44 17.18
C CYS A 482 -13.04 3.59 17.47
N PRO A 483 -13.75 3.54 18.60
CA PRO A 483 -14.58 4.66 19.04
C PRO A 483 -13.75 5.93 19.34
N GLU A 484 -14.28 7.10 19.00
CA GLU A 484 -13.66 8.40 19.31
C GLU A 484 -13.58 8.67 20.82
N SER A 485 -14.40 8.00 21.64
CA SER A 485 -14.27 8.01 23.10
C SER A 485 -12.98 7.35 23.61
N ILE A 486 -12.39 6.45 22.82
CA ILE A 486 -11.13 5.76 23.13
C ILE A 486 -9.92 6.54 22.61
N TRP A 487 -10.04 7.09 21.40
CA TRP A 487 -9.01 7.93 20.80
C TRP A 487 -9.63 9.26 20.37
N LYS A 488 -9.61 10.22 21.30
CA LYS A 488 -10.32 11.49 21.17
C LYS A 488 -9.73 12.37 20.07
N TYR A 489 -10.59 13.18 19.48
CA TYR A 489 -10.15 14.19 18.53
C TYR A 489 -9.50 15.36 19.27
N ASP A 490 -8.24 15.63 18.96
CA ASP A 490 -7.48 16.76 19.48
C ASP A 490 -6.68 17.37 18.32
N ASP A 491 -7.03 18.60 17.95
CA ASP A 491 -6.40 19.33 16.86
C ASP A 491 -5.23 20.22 17.32
N GLN A 492 -4.79 20.08 18.58
CA GLN A 492 -3.67 20.84 19.14
C GLN A 492 -2.33 20.08 19.10
N HIS A 493 -1.26 20.89 18.97
CA HIS A 493 0.17 20.60 19.18
C HIS A 493 0.55 19.11 19.22
N ASP A 494 0.56 18.49 18.05
CA ASP A 494 1.19 17.18 17.78
C ASP A 494 0.47 15.93 18.30
N PHE A 495 -0.73 16.03 18.88
CA PHE A 495 -1.48 14.82 19.27
C PHE A 495 -1.75 13.91 18.06
N PHE A 496 -1.98 14.51 16.88
CA PHE A 496 -2.13 13.79 15.61
C PHE A 496 -0.88 12.96 15.21
N LYS A 497 0.31 13.24 15.76
CA LYS A 497 1.54 12.45 15.52
C LYS A 497 1.65 11.23 16.43
N GLN A 498 0.86 11.18 17.51
CA GLN A 498 0.95 10.12 18.50
C GLN A 498 0.31 8.84 17.97
N GLN A 499 1.01 7.72 18.18
CA GLN A 499 0.48 6.41 17.85
C GLN A 499 -0.72 6.07 18.75
N PRO A 500 -1.84 5.60 18.18
CA PRO A 500 -2.96 5.11 18.96
C PRO A 500 -2.56 3.99 19.93
N SER A 501 -3.16 3.99 21.11
CA SER A 501 -2.90 2.95 22.13
C SER A 501 -3.25 1.53 21.62
N ASP A 502 -2.62 0.50 22.19
CA ASP A 502 -2.92 -0.91 21.87
C ASP A 502 -4.41 -1.23 22.05
N LYS A 503 -5.04 -0.64 23.08
CA LYS A 503 -6.49 -0.75 23.31
C LYS A 503 -7.31 -0.18 22.15
N ALA A 504 -6.87 0.93 21.55
CA ALA A 504 -7.51 1.49 20.37
C ALA A 504 -7.44 0.51 19.18
N TYR A 505 -6.28 -0.09 18.94
CA TYR A 505 -6.11 -1.10 17.89
C TYR A 505 -6.93 -2.38 18.16
N GLU A 506 -6.98 -2.87 19.40
CA GLU A 506 -7.76 -4.05 19.77
C GLU A 506 -9.27 -3.83 19.53
N LEU A 507 -9.78 -2.65 19.89
CA LEU A 507 -11.17 -2.27 19.63
C LEU A 507 -11.43 -2.02 18.14
N ALA A 508 -10.47 -1.44 17.43
CA ALA A 508 -10.58 -1.22 15.99
C ALA A 508 -10.78 -2.53 15.22
N GLN A 509 -10.08 -3.60 15.59
CA GLN A 509 -10.22 -4.91 14.94
C GLN A 509 -11.64 -5.50 15.02
N LYS A 510 -12.47 -5.03 15.98
CA LYS A 510 -13.87 -5.46 16.16
C LYS A 510 -14.84 -4.70 15.25
N CYS A 511 -14.39 -3.62 14.61
CA CYS A 511 -15.20 -2.77 13.73
C CYS A 511 -14.44 -2.45 12.43
N LYS A 512 -14.71 -3.22 11.38
CA LYS A 512 -13.99 -3.11 10.09
C LYS A 512 -14.91 -2.74 8.95
N VAL A 513 -14.37 -2.03 7.98
CA VAL A 513 -15.01 -1.89 6.66
C VAL A 513 -14.78 -3.18 5.88
N VAL A 514 -15.84 -3.94 5.61
CA VAL A 514 -15.74 -5.21 4.86
C VAL A 514 -16.09 -5.00 3.39
N GLY A 515 -16.93 -4.01 3.11
CA GLY A 515 -17.36 -3.71 1.76
C GLY A 515 -17.21 -2.23 1.45
N TYR A 516 -16.51 -1.96 0.35
CA TYR A 516 -16.27 -0.64 -0.18
C TYR A 516 -16.05 -0.71 -1.69
N ALA A 517 -16.43 0.36 -2.40
CA ALA A 517 -16.30 0.42 -3.85
C ALA A 517 -16.17 1.85 -4.36
N ARG A 518 -15.53 2.02 -5.52
CA ARG A 518 -15.60 3.26 -6.27
C ARG A 518 -16.98 3.45 -6.85
N VAL A 519 -17.46 4.69 -6.81
CA VAL A 519 -18.65 5.12 -7.54
C VAL A 519 -18.18 5.74 -8.85
N ALA A 520 -18.71 5.29 -9.98
CA ALA A 520 -18.35 5.89 -11.26
C ALA A 520 -18.74 7.38 -11.27
N GLN A 521 -17.88 8.23 -11.84
CA GLN A 521 -18.12 9.68 -11.94
C GLN A 521 -19.18 9.97 -13.00
N ASP A 522 -20.42 9.68 -12.66
CA ASP A 522 -21.59 9.84 -13.49
C ASP A 522 -22.78 10.24 -12.62
N LEU A 523 -23.57 11.20 -13.09
CA LEU A 523 -24.68 11.75 -12.32
C LEU A 523 -25.72 10.68 -11.95
N SER A 524 -25.98 9.72 -12.86
CA SER A 524 -26.92 8.64 -12.59
C SER A 524 -26.40 7.70 -11.51
N GLN A 525 -25.10 7.40 -11.52
CA GLN A 525 -24.45 6.53 -10.55
C GLN A 525 -24.38 7.16 -9.15
N PHE A 526 -24.10 8.47 -9.07
CA PHE A 526 -24.15 9.20 -7.80
C PHE A 526 -25.54 9.22 -7.19
N LYS A 527 -26.56 9.55 -7.99
CA LYS A 527 -27.95 9.53 -7.52
C LYS A 527 -28.36 8.13 -7.09
N MET A 528 -27.96 7.11 -7.84
CA MET A 528 -28.30 5.73 -7.52
C MET A 528 -27.62 5.23 -6.24
N CYS A 529 -26.36 5.60 -6.01
CA CYS A 529 -25.65 5.31 -4.75
C CYS A 529 -26.44 5.84 -3.55
N ILE A 530 -26.81 7.12 -3.58
CA ILE A 530 -27.59 7.79 -2.54
C ILE A 530 -28.99 7.16 -2.40
N ARG A 531 -29.64 6.84 -3.52
CA ARG A 531 -30.97 6.22 -3.54
C ARG A 531 -30.98 4.82 -2.93
N ASN A 532 -29.87 4.10 -3.00
CA ASN A 532 -29.64 2.82 -2.31
C ASN A 532 -29.33 3.01 -0.80
N GLY A 533 -29.37 4.24 -0.29
CA GLY A 533 -29.08 4.56 1.10
C GLY A 533 -27.59 4.66 1.43
N TYR A 534 -26.70 4.64 0.44
CA TYR A 534 -25.26 4.71 0.68
C TYR A 534 -24.74 6.13 0.43
N PRO A 535 -24.18 6.80 1.45
CA PRO A 535 -23.40 8.01 1.22
C PRO A 535 -22.12 7.65 0.44
N PHE A 536 -21.54 8.64 -0.24
CA PHE A 536 -20.23 8.48 -0.85
C PHE A 536 -19.30 9.64 -0.47
N VAL A 537 -18.04 9.30 -0.24
CA VAL A 537 -16.93 10.22 0.01
C VAL A 537 -16.31 10.58 -1.32
N PHE A 538 -15.86 11.83 -1.45
CA PHE A 538 -15.11 12.27 -2.63
C PHE A 538 -14.21 13.44 -2.28
N GLY A 539 -13.20 13.63 -3.13
CA GLY A 539 -12.30 14.77 -3.07
C GLY A 539 -12.65 15.82 -4.12
N PHE A 540 -12.46 17.10 -3.81
CA PHE A 540 -12.65 18.17 -4.76
C PHE A 540 -11.65 19.31 -4.58
N ALA A 541 -11.38 20.01 -5.68
CA ALA A 541 -10.54 21.20 -5.68
C ALA A 541 -11.29 22.35 -5.00
N VAL A 542 -10.72 22.93 -3.95
CA VAL A 542 -11.30 24.12 -3.32
C VAL A 542 -10.82 25.35 -4.07
N LEU A 543 -11.76 26.14 -4.59
CA LEU A 543 -11.49 27.37 -5.34
C LEU A 543 -11.87 28.61 -4.53
N THR A 544 -11.37 29.78 -4.93
CA THR A 544 -11.67 31.07 -4.27
C THR A 544 -13.16 31.37 -4.15
N SER A 545 -13.97 31.01 -5.16
CA SER A 545 -15.43 31.13 -5.13
C SER A 545 -16.12 30.30 -4.05
N PHE A 546 -15.49 29.23 -3.56
CA PHE A 546 -16.01 28.43 -2.44
C PHE A 546 -15.71 29.08 -1.08
N GLN A 547 -14.60 29.81 -0.95
CA GLN A 547 -14.15 30.44 0.30
C GLN A 547 -14.71 31.86 0.47
N THR A 548 -16.00 32.05 0.22
CA THR A 548 -16.67 33.35 0.39
C THR A 548 -17.54 33.37 1.65
N ALA A 549 -17.75 34.55 2.23
CA ALA A 549 -18.63 34.73 3.39
C ALA A 549 -20.06 34.27 3.10
N GLU A 550 -20.53 34.42 1.85
CA GLU A 550 -21.87 33.99 1.45
C GLU A 550 -22.01 32.47 1.44
N VAL A 551 -21.03 31.75 0.89
CA VAL A 551 -21.00 30.28 0.95
C VAL A 551 -20.88 29.82 2.41
N ALA A 552 -20.02 30.46 3.20
CA ALA A 552 -19.87 30.15 4.62
C ALA A 552 -21.14 30.41 5.45
N ARG A 553 -22.02 31.31 5.01
CA ARG A 553 -23.28 31.62 5.68
C ARG A 553 -24.46 30.75 5.22
N THR A 554 -24.46 30.33 3.96
CA THR A 554 -25.64 29.70 3.33
C THR A 554 -25.42 28.25 2.92
N GLY A 555 -24.16 27.82 2.81
CA GLY A 555 -23.78 26.55 2.20
C GLY A 555 -24.07 26.48 0.70
N LYS A 556 -24.46 27.55 0.02
CA LYS A 556 -24.77 27.50 -1.42
C LYS A 556 -23.51 27.68 -2.23
N MET A 557 -22.99 26.60 -2.80
CA MET A 557 -21.82 26.65 -3.67
C MET A 557 -22.21 27.11 -5.08
N VAL A 558 -21.34 27.91 -5.70
CA VAL A 558 -21.51 28.41 -7.07
C VAL A 558 -20.48 27.77 -8.01
N MET A 559 -20.77 27.76 -9.30
CA MET A 559 -19.79 27.35 -10.30
C MET A 559 -18.62 28.35 -10.37
N PRO A 560 -17.39 27.85 -10.56
CA PRO A 560 -16.22 28.70 -10.54
C PRO A 560 -16.14 29.58 -11.80
N GLN A 561 -15.49 30.73 -11.64
CA GLN A 561 -15.21 31.68 -12.71
C GLN A 561 -13.78 31.48 -13.23
N PRO A 562 -13.45 31.90 -14.46
CA PRO A 562 -12.10 31.77 -15.02
C PRO A 562 -10.99 32.45 -14.19
N THR A 563 -11.37 33.42 -13.35
CA THR A 563 -10.46 34.13 -12.44
C THR A 563 -10.24 33.40 -11.11
N ASP A 564 -10.97 32.32 -10.84
CA ASP A 564 -10.85 31.59 -9.59
C ASP A 564 -9.49 30.89 -9.47
N GLN A 565 -8.93 30.96 -8.28
CA GLN A 565 -7.67 30.30 -7.94
C GLN A 565 -7.94 29.09 -7.06
N GLN A 566 -7.16 28.04 -7.27
CA GLN A 566 -7.20 26.87 -6.41
C GLN A 566 -6.46 27.13 -5.10
N LEU A 567 -7.16 26.87 -4.00
CA LEU A 567 -6.69 27.07 -2.63
C LEU A 567 -6.23 25.78 -1.97
N GLY A 568 -6.73 24.61 -2.41
CA GLY A 568 -6.36 23.30 -1.86
C GLY A 568 -7.24 22.17 -2.36
N GLY A 569 -7.10 20.99 -1.72
CA GLY A 569 -7.94 19.83 -1.93
C GLY A 569 -8.70 19.46 -0.66
N HIS A 570 -10.02 19.27 -0.76
CA HIS A 570 -10.87 18.94 0.39
C HIS A 570 -11.66 17.65 0.12
N ALA A 571 -11.86 16.83 1.16
CA ALA A 571 -12.67 15.61 1.09
C ALA A 571 -13.91 15.74 1.97
N VAL A 572 -15.05 15.30 1.43
CA VAL A 572 -16.38 15.49 2.03
C VAL A 572 -17.29 14.31 1.67
N THR A 573 -18.46 14.25 2.32
CA THR A 573 -19.42 13.14 2.14
C THR A 573 -20.72 13.66 1.52
N ALA A 574 -21.10 13.15 0.35
CA ALA A 574 -22.43 13.37 -0.22
C ALA A 574 -23.47 12.49 0.49
N VAL A 575 -24.59 13.10 0.89
CA VAL A 575 -25.64 12.45 1.70
C VAL A 575 -27.05 12.67 1.15
N GLY A 576 -27.18 13.28 -0.02
CA GLY A 576 -28.47 13.60 -0.61
C GLY A 576 -28.34 14.30 -1.95
N TYR A 577 -29.44 14.44 -2.68
CA TYR A 577 -29.53 15.25 -3.88
C TYR A 577 -30.92 15.88 -4.03
N ASP A 578 -30.98 17.05 -4.64
CA ASP A 578 -32.19 17.83 -4.88
C ASP A 578 -32.30 18.19 -6.37
N ASP A 579 -33.12 17.45 -7.13
CA ASP A 579 -33.33 17.72 -8.56
C ASP A 579 -34.06 19.03 -8.83
N PHE A 580 -34.78 19.57 -7.85
CA PHE A 580 -35.42 20.87 -7.99
C PHE A 580 -34.37 22.00 -8.00
N LYS A 581 -33.23 21.77 -7.33
CA LYS A 581 -32.11 22.72 -7.24
C LYS A 581 -30.87 22.31 -8.04
N GLN A 582 -30.87 21.12 -8.64
CA GLN A 582 -29.74 20.55 -9.39
C GLN A 582 -28.44 20.49 -8.57
N CYS A 583 -28.53 20.06 -7.30
CA CYS A 583 -27.38 20.00 -6.40
C CYS A 583 -27.37 18.75 -5.51
N PHE A 584 -26.16 18.33 -5.11
CA PHE A 584 -25.95 17.37 -4.03
C PHE A 584 -25.93 18.07 -2.68
N ILE A 585 -26.48 17.40 -1.67
CA ILE A 585 -26.38 17.77 -0.27
C ILE A 585 -25.11 17.13 0.28
N VAL A 586 -24.15 17.95 0.69
CA VAL A 586 -22.80 17.51 1.05
C VAL A 586 -22.50 17.92 2.49
N ARG A 587 -22.04 16.96 3.30
CA ARG A 587 -21.62 17.17 4.68
C ARG A 587 -20.17 17.67 4.69
N ASN A 588 -19.95 18.82 5.31
CA ASN A 588 -18.62 19.37 5.58
C ASN A 588 -18.14 18.99 6.99
N SER A 589 -16.90 19.35 7.31
CA SER A 589 -16.21 19.06 8.57
C SER A 589 -15.68 20.33 9.26
N TRP A 590 -16.37 21.47 9.10
CA TRP A 590 -15.98 22.79 9.67
C TRP A 590 -16.93 23.28 10.77
N GLY A 591 -17.68 22.34 11.37
CA GLY A 591 -18.65 22.60 12.43
C GLY A 591 -19.99 23.15 11.94
N GLU A 592 -20.95 23.20 12.86
CA GLU A 592 -22.36 23.56 12.57
C GLU A 592 -22.57 25.04 12.26
N GLY A 593 -21.69 25.92 12.74
CA GLY A 593 -21.75 27.35 12.46
C GLY A 593 -21.40 27.73 11.03
N TRP A 594 -20.94 26.77 10.21
CA TRP A 594 -20.58 27.00 8.82
C TRP A 594 -21.62 26.39 7.87
N GLY A 595 -21.95 27.12 6.81
CA GLY A 595 -22.91 26.69 5.79
C GLY A 595 -24.33 26.55 6.34
N ASP A 596 -25.07 25.58 5.82
CA ASP A 596 -26.38 25.20 6.37
C ASP A 596 -26.20 24.11 7.43
N LYS A 597 -25.89 24.52 8.66
CA LYS A 597 -25.64 23.61 9.81
C LYS A 597 -24.55 22.58 9.55
N GLY A 598 -23.43 23.01 8.95
CA GLY A 598 -22.32 22.15 8.55
C GLY A 598 -22.48 21.48 7.19
N TYR A 599 -23.57 21.73 6.46
CA TYR A 599 -23.81 21.21 5.11
C TYR A 599 -23.66 22.31 4.06
N PHE A 600 -23.38 21.88 2.83
CA PHE A 600 -23.43 22.74 1.65
C PHE A 600 -24.04 22.01 0.47
N TYR A 601 -24.40 22.78 -0.55
CA TYR A 601 -25.13 22.36 -1.72
C TYR A 601 -24.22 22.51 -2.94
N MET A 602 -23.70 21.39 -3.44
CA MET A 602 -22.75 21.36 -4.56
C MET A 602 -23.51 21.14 -5.89
N PRO A 603 -23.35 22.02 -6.89
CA PRO A 603 -24.00 21.84 -8.20
C PRO A 603 -23.64 20.49 -8.85
N TYR A 604 -24.60 19.86 -9.54
CA TYR A 604 -24.35 18.63 -10.31
C TYR A 604 -23.21 18.78 -11.31
N GLU A 605 -23.15 19.93 -11.97
CA GLU A 605 -22.10 20.24 -12.93
C GLU A 605 -20.71 20.26 -12.28
N TYR A 606 -20.60 20.73 -11.03
CA TYR A 606 -19.32 20.79 -10.33
C TYR A 606 -18.77 19.40 -10.02
N ILE A 607 -19.60 18.53 -9.41
CA ILE A 607 -19.15 17.20 -8.96
C ILE A 607 -18.90 16.25 -10.12
N CYS A 608 -19.63 16.40 -11.22
CA CYS A 608 -19.45 15.59 -12.43
C CYS A 608 -18.28 16.07 -13.29
N HIS A 609 -17.73 17.27 -13.03
CA HIS A 609 -16.62 17.78 -13.82
C HIS A 609 -15.30 17.11 -13.39
N PRO A 610 -14.61 16.40 -14.29
CA PRO A 610 -13.43 15.61 -13.92
C PRO A 610 -12.32 16.50 -13.36
N ALA A 611 -12.08 17.70 -13.89
CA ALA A 611 -11.04 18.57 -13.32
C ALA A 611 -11.33 19.12 -11.91
N LEU A 612 -12.58 19.04 -11.42
CA LEU A 612 -13.00 19.71 -10.17
C LEU A 612 -13.22 18.74 -9.02
N ALA A 613 -13.65 17.50 -9.28
CA ALA A 613 -13.89 16.49 -8.27
C ALA A 613 -13.43 15.10 -8.73
N HIS A 614 -12.94 14.29 -7.80
CA HIS A 614 -12.37 12.96 -8.03
C HIS A 614 -12.57 12.04 -6.82
N ASP A 615 -12.16 10.77 -6.98
CA ASP A 615 -12.02 9.80 -5.89
C ASP A 615 -13.30 9.52 -5.12
N PHE A 616 -14.34 9.16 -5.87
CA PHE A 616 -15.64 8.81 -5.35
C PHE A 616 -15.65 7.39 -4.79
N TRP A 617 -15.97 7.25 -3.51
CA TRP A 617 -15.97 5.99 -2.78
C TRP A 617 -17.20 5.83 -1.90
N ALA A 618 -17.80 4.66 -1.89
CA ALA A 618 -18.88 4.30 -0.99
C ALA A 618 -18.45 3.14 -0.07
N ILE A 619 -18.84 3.22 1.20
CA ILE A 619 -18.74 2.11 2.17
C ILE A 619 -20.11 1.45 2.21
N ASN A 620 -20.20 0.20 1.74
CA ASN A 620 -21.47 -0.52 1.68
C ASN A 620 -21.64 -1.54 2.83
N TRP A 621 -20.55 -2.03 3.43
CA TRP A 621 -20.63 -2.96 4.56
C TRP A 621 -19.60 -2.71 5.66
N VAL A 622 -20.06 -2.75 6.92
CA VAL A 622 -19.21 -2.69 8.13
C VAL A 622 -19.50 -3.90 9.03
N GLU A 623 -18.45 -4.50 9.59
CA GLU A 623 -18.57 -5.54 10.63
C GLU A 623 -18.66 -4.88 12.01
N GLY A 624 -19.53 -5.40 12.87
CA GLY A 624 -19.80 -4.87 14.22
C GLY A 624 -19.37 -5.78 15.34
N PHE A 625 -19.51 -5.27 16.57
CA PHE A 625 -19.36 -6.06 17.79
C PHE A 625 -20.38 -7.20 17.80
N LYS A 626 -19.90 -8.46 17.70
CA LYS A 626 -20.74 -9.60 18.10
C LYS A 626 -21.00 -9.47 19.60
N ASN A 627 -22.22 -9.14 19.99
CA ASN A 627 -22.64 -9.19 21.38
C ASN A 627 -22.54 -10.65 21.86
N THR A 628 -21.45 -11.01 22.55
CA THR A 628 -21.26 -12.35 23.13
C THR A 628 -22.06 -12.57 24.41
N THR A 629 -23.21 -11.90 24.57
CA THR A 629 -24.04 -11.98 25.78
C THR A 629 -25.26 -12.89 25.65
N THR A 630 -25.26 -13.82 24.69
CA THR A 630 -26.24 -14.93 24.63
C THR A 630 -25.60 -16.27 24.31
N GLN A 631 -24.49 -16.61 24.96
CA GLN A 631 -24.32 -18.02 25.35
C GLN A 631 -25.26 -18.26 26.52
N ASN A 632 -26.41 -18.86 26.23
CA ASN A 632 -27.31 -19.39 27.24
C ASN A 632 -26.82 -20.82 27.55
N PRO A 633 -26.13 -21.09 28.67
CA PRO A 633 -25.67 -22.43 28.99
C PRO A 633 -26.79 -23.16 29.72
N ALA A 634 -27.89 -23.46 29.04
CA ALA A 634 -28.90 -24.41 29.51
C ALA A 634 -29.97 -24.64 28.45
N LYS A 635 -29.88 -25.77 27.74
CA LYS A 635 -30.91 -26.82 27.77
C LYS A 635 -30.36 -28.07 27.07
N LYS A 636 -30.43 -29.18 27.81
CA LYS A 636 -30.26 -30.55 27.33
C LYS A 636 -31.18 -30.85 26.15
#